data_AF-A0A4R1N0G3-F1
#
_entry.id   AF-A0A4R1N0G3-F1
#
_cell.length_a   1.000
_cell.length_b   1.000
_cell.length_c   1.000
_cell.angle_alpha   90.00
_cell.angle_beta   90.00
_cell.angle_gamma   90.00
#
_symmetry.space_group_name_H-M   'P 1'
#
loop_
_entity.id
_entity.type
_entity.pdbx_description
1 polymer ?
#
loop_
_entity_poly.entity_id
_entity_poly.type
_entity_poly.pdbx_seq_one_letter_code
_entity_poly.pdbx_strand_id
1 'polypeptide(L)'
;MYERGHKCLAIFGNIDRMKKTPIRAVLATNLRQAMAAHPTLDTQMRLAQKSGIAQRTVGRMLNGEVDPQLGHVERVAEALGVTVTDLLTDYTSGVAELRYDRQKFAKLSLADRAKIESFIEFTFVSQDKNSVSDAPFKYSEAMKPTPAQEEMVKRVAQRDLSNKTLSIDEDQTKPHGGRRGRR
;
A
#
# COMPACT_ATOMS: atom_id res chain seq x y z
N MET A 1 22.87 57.24 -21.84
CA MET A 1 23.29 56.73 -20.52
C MET A 1 22.33 55.62 -20.12
N TYR A 2 22.92 54.45 -19.90
CA TYR A 2 22.42 53.17 -19.37
C TYR A 2 21.34 52.36 -20.11
N GLU A 3 21.80 51.20 -20.57
CA GLU A 3 21.16 50.16 -21.35
C GLU A 3 20.24 49.25 -20.51
N ARG A 4 19.30 48.63 -21.23
CA ARG A 4 18.36 47.60 -20.81
C ARG A 4 19.06 46.38 -20.20
N GLY A 5 18.54 45.92 -19.06
CA GLY A 5 18.83 44.59 -18.52
C GLY A 5 17.53 43.84 -18.26
N HIS A 6 16.96 43.23 -19.30
CA HIS A 6 15.91 42.22 -19.16
C HIS A 6 16.47 41.06 -18.32
N LYS A 7 16.02 40.91 -17.08
CA LYS A 7 16.33 39.72 -16.27
C LYS A 7 15.53 38.54 -16.80
N CYS A 8 16.16 37.80 -17.70
CA CYS A 8 15.73 36.50 -18.17
C CYS A 8 16.00 35.43 -17.09
N LEU A 9 15.02 34.55 -16.90
CA LEU A 9 15.14 33.13 -16.56
C LEU A 9 15.94 32.69 -15.32
N ALA A 10 15.24 32.04 -14.38
CA ALA A 10 15.38 30.59 -14.22
C ALA A 10 14.24 30.05 -13.36
N ILE A 11 13.17 29.59 -14.03
CA ILE A 11 12.36 28.49 -13.48
C ILE A 11 13.32 27.31 -13.49
N PHE A 12 13.91 26.99 -12.33
CA PHE A 12 14.73 25.80 -12.18
C PHE A 12 13.84 24.57 -12.38
N GLY A 13 13.81 24.13 -13.63
CA GLY A 13 14.07 22.75 -14.00
C GLY A 13 13.31 21.72 -13.19
N ASN A 14 12.09 21.46 -13.63
CA ASN A 14 11.34 20.24 -13.38
C ASN A 14 11.96 19.04 -14.16
N ILE A 15 13.28 18.90 -14.12
CA ILE A 15 14.09 17.89 -14.86
C ILE A 15 14.94 17.12 -13.85
N ASP A 16 14.31 16.41 -12.92
CA ASP A 16 15.05 15.50 -12.03
C ASP A 16 14.32 14.18 -11.73
N ARG A 17 13.34 13.82 -12.57
CA ARG A 17 12.39 12.72 -12.34
C ARG A 17 12.99 11.30 -12.32
N MET A 18 14.32 11.13 -12.34
CA MET A 18 15.01 9.84 -12.25
C MET A 18 16.36 9.87 -11.51
N LYS A 19 16.77 10.98 -10.88
CA LYS A 19 17.94 10.99 -10.01
C LYS A 19 17.48 11.04 -8.56
N LYS A 20 17.91 10.05 -7.76
CA LYS A 20 17.68 10.06 -6.32
C LYS A 20 18.19 11.39 -5.78
N THR A 21 17.31 12.17 -5.16
CA THR A 21 17.69 13.45 -4.55
C THR A 21 18.79 13.20 -3.53
N PRO A 22 19.91 13.94 -3.58
CA PRO A 22 21.00 13.71 -2.63
C PRO A 22 20.48 13.98 -1.21
N ILE A 23 20.88 13.15 -0.25
CA ILE A 23 20.37 13.19 1.14
C ILE A 23 20.53 14.56 1.80
N ARG A 24 21.60 15.30 1.48
CA ARG A 24 21.82 16.67 1.95
C ARG A 24 20.78 17.67 1.44
N ALA A 25 20.25 17.46 0.23
CA ALA A 25 19.20 18.30 -0.33
C ALA A 25 17.83 17.95 0.28
N VAL A 26 17.58 16.67 0.58
CA VAL A 26 16.42 16.23 1.36
C VAL A 26 16.45 16.89 2.75
N LEU A 27 17.58 16.77 3.45
CA LEU A 27 17.80 17.40 4.75
C LEU A 27 17.58 18.91 4.70
N ALA A 28 18.17 19.61 3.73
CA ALA A 28 18.01 21.05 3.57
C ALA A 28 16.54 21.45 3.35
N THR A 29 15.80 20.66 2.59
CA THR A 29 14.38 20.90 2.29
C THR A 29 13.52 20.69 3.52
N ASN A 30 13.65 19.55 4.18
CA ASN A 30 12.89 19.21 5.38
C ASN A 30 13.23 20.16 6.54
N LEU A 31 14.49 20.56 6.67
CA LEU A 31 14.92 21.51 7.69
C LEU A 31 14.30 22.89 7.49
N ARG A 32 14.24 23.40 6.25
CA ARG A 32 13.55 24.67 5.95
C ARG A 32 12.06 24.60 6.27
N GLN A 33 11.41 23.49 5.92
CA GLN A 33 9.99 23.27 6.22
C GLN A 33 9.75 23.21 7.73
N ALA A 34 10.58 22.48 8.48
CA ALA A 34 10.49 22.38 9.93
C ALA A 34 10.71 23.75 10.60
N MET A 35 11.69 24.54 10.15
CA MET A 35 11.91 25.90 10.63
C MET A 35 10.73 26.84 10.33
N ALA A 36 10.15 26.75 9.13
CA ALA A 36 9.00 27.56 8.74
C ALA A 36 7.73 27.21 9.54
N ALA A 37 7.57 25.94 9.93
CA ALA A 37 6.46 25.49 10.76
C ALA A 37 6.67 25.79 12.26
N HIS A 38 7.91 26.00 12.71
CA HIS A 38 8.22 26.19 14.12
C HIS A 38 7.99 27.64 14.56
N PRO A 39 7.19 27.90 15.61
CA PRO A 39 6.76 29.26 15.98
C PRO A 39 7.89 30.19 16.44
N THR A 40 9.00 29.63 16.96
CA THR A 40 10.10 30.42 17.56
C THR A 40 11.47 30.20 16.92
N LEU A 41 11.62 29.24 15.99
CA LEU A 41 12.93 28.82 15.43
C LEU A 41 12.95 29.01 13.91
N ASP A 42 12.39 30.12 13.49
CA ASP A 42 12.27 30.61 12.12
C ASP A 42 13.60 31.08 11.51
N THR A 43 14.61 31.37 12.33
CA THR A 43 15.90 31.92 11.89
C THR A 43 17.08 31.00 12.21
N GLN A 44 18.10 31.05 11.34
CA GLN A 44 19.32 30.25 11.48
C GLN A 44 20.03 30.49 12.82
N MET A 45 20.03 31.74 13.27
CA MET A 45 20.66 32.15 14.53
C MET A 45 19.97 31.54 15.74
N ARG A 46 18.62 31.55 15.78
CA ARG A 46 17.85 30.95 16.88
C ARG A 46 18.01 29.44 16.90
N LEU A 47 18.00 28.80 15.74
CA LEU A 47 18.23 27.36 15.62
C LEU A 47 19.66 26.98 16.09
N ALA A 48 20.67 27.75 15.69
CA ALA A 48 22.05 27.57 16.11
C ALA A 48 22.22 27.66 17.63
N GLN A 49 21.61 28.68 18.25
CA GLN A 49 21.63 28.86 19.71
C GLN A 49 20.96 27.69 20.44
N LYS A 50 19.80 27.22 19.96
CA LYS A 50 19.08 26.13 20.62
C LYS A 50 19.74 24.76 20.41
N SER A 51 20.33 24.51 19.23
CA SER A 51 21.01 23.24 18.91
C SER A 51 22.46 23.17 19.41
N GLY A 52 23.04 24.27 19.88
CA GLY A 52 24.45 24.33 20.28
C GLY A 52 25.42 24.17 19.10
N ILE A 53 24.98 24.45 17.87
CA ILE A 53 25.78 24.35 16.65
C ILE A 53 26.13 25.76 16.16
N ALA A 54 27.32 25.93 15.57
CA ALA A 54 27.69 27.19 14.95
C ALA A 54 26.71 27.61 13.83
N GLN A 55 26.28 28.87 13.82
CA GLN A 55 25.34 29.41 12.82
C GLN A 55 25.79 29.15 11.38
N ARG A 56 27.10 29.27 11.08
CA ARG A 56 27.64 29.00 9.75
C ARG A 56 27.40 27.55 9.32
N THR A 57 27.52 26.60 10.24
CA THR A 57 27.25 25.18 9.98
C THR A 57 25.77 24.97 9.66
N VAL A 58 24.87 25.58 10.44
CA VAL A 58 23.43 25.56 10.18
C VAL A 58 23.10 26.16 8.79
N GLY A 59 23.73 27.28 8.42
CA GLY A 59 23.56 27.89 7.10
C GLY A 59 23.99 26.96 5.97
N ARG A 60 25.13 26.27 6.10
CA ARG A 60 25.60 25.30 5.10
C ARG A 60 24.67 24.08 5.00
N MET A 61 24.12 23.61 6.12
CA MET A 61 23.13 22.53 6.15
C MET A 61 21.84 22.96 5.43
N LEU A 62 21.36 24.17 5.71
CA LEU A 62 20.20 24.74 5.04
C LEU A 62 20.40 24.95 3.54
N ASN A 63 21.63 25.20 3.09
CA ASN A 63 21.92 25.34 1.66
C ASN A 63 22.20 23.99 0.97
N GLY A 64 22.34 22.89 1.72
CA GLY A 64 22.74 21.60 1.17
C GLY A 64 24.18 21.59 0.62
N GLU A 65 25.04 22.46 1.14
CA GLU A 65 26.46 22.60 0.73
C GLU A 65 27.39 21.59 1.42
N VAL A 66 26.90 20.94 2.47
CA VAL A 66 27.65 19.99 3.31
C VAL A 66 26.91 18.71 3.52
N ASP A 67 27.67 17.65 3.77
CA ASP A 67 27.20 16.44 4.41
C ASP A 67 27.47 16.56 5.92
N PRO A 68 26.47 16.96 6.73
CA PRO A 68 26.66 17.13 8.16
C PRO A 68 26.86 15.77 8.84
N GLN A 69 27.65 15.76 9.91
CA GLN A 69 27.73 14.61 10.80
C GLN A 69 26.35 14.32 11.42
N LEU A 70 26.04 13.04 11.63
CA LEU A 70 24.76 12.62 12.21
C LEU A 70 24.48 13.31 13.56
N GLY A 71 25.50 13.47 14.41
CA GLY A 71 25.36 14.18 15.68
C GLY A 71 25.01 15.68 15.55
N HIS A 72 25.27 16.32 14.42
CA HIS A 72 24.77 17.67 14.14
C HIS A 72 23.30 17.63 13.71
N VAL A 73 22.89 16.62 12.93
CA VAL A 73 21.49 16.42 12.54
C VAL A 73 20.63 16.10 13.77
N GLU A 74 21.12 15.27 14.68
CA GLU A 74 20.45 14.94 15.95
C GLU A 74 20.15 16.17 16.80
N ARG A 75 21.16 17.03 17.03
CA ARG A 75 20.98 18.25 17.83
C ARG A 75 19.99 19.24 17.19
N VAL A 76 19.99 19.33 15.86
CA VAL A 76 19.04 20.17 15.14
C VAL A 76 17.63 19.60 15.20
N ALA A 77 17.49 18.28 15.08
CA ALA A 77 16.22 17.57 15.20
C ALA A 77 15.63 17.76 16.61
N GLU A 78 16.44 17.57 17.64
CA GLU A 78 16.07 17.79 19.05
C GLU A 78 15.66 19.25 19.30
N ALA A 79 16.41 20.22 18.77
CA ALA A 79 16.07 21.63 18.88
C ALA A 79 14.71 21.96 18.24
N LEU A 80 14.35 21.31 17.13
CA LEU A 80 13.08 21.52 16.43
C LEU A 80 11.94 20.63 16.95
N GLY A 81 12.23 19.65 17.81
CA GLY A 81 11.23 18.69 18.30
C GLY A 81 10.77 17.68 17.24
N VAL A 82 11.59 17.41 16.22
CA VAL A 82 11.32 16.44 15.14
C VAL A 82 12.25 15.25 15.25
N THR A 83 11.91 14.13 14.61
CA THR A 83 12.81 12.98 14.57
C THR A 83 13.90 13.15 13.50
N VAL A 84 15.05 12.51 13.70
CA VAL A 84 16.13 12.49 12.69
C VAL A 84 15.65 11.85 11.39
N THR A 85 14.82 10.81 11.50
CA THR A 85 14.21 10.16 10.34
C THR A 85 13.35 11.14 9.55
N ASP A 86 12.58 12.02 10.22
CA ASP A 86 11.78 13.01 9.50
C ASP A 86 12.64 13.99 8.70
N LEU A 87 13.79 14.38 9.24
CA LEU A 87 14.72 15.26 8.53
C LEU A 87 15.42 14.58 7.34
N LEU A 88 15.57 13.26 7.35
CA LEU A 88 16.31 12.51 6.33
C LEU A 88 15.40 11.78 5.33
N THR A 89 14.09 11.73 5.58
CA THR A 89 13.13 11.04 4.73
C THR A 89 12.73 11.91 3.54
N ASP A 90 12.85 11.35 2.34
CA ASP A 90 12.36 12.01 1.14
C ASP A 90 10.87 11.74 0.94
N TYR A 91 10.04 12.68 1.39
CA TYR A 91 8.60 12.64 1.20
C TYR A 91 8.14 12.99 -0.23
N THR A 92 9.04 13.50 -1.08
CA THR A 92 8.73 13.91 -2.46
C THR A 92 8.91 12.79 -3.47
N SER A 93 9.74 11.80 -3.14
CA SER A 93 9.99 10.60 -3.96
C SER A 93 8.75 9.71 -4.17
N GLY A 94 7.59 10.06 -3.59
CA GLY A 94 6.32 9.35 -3.84
C GLY A 94 6.35 7.89 -3.44
N VAL A 95 7.35 7.47 -2.65
CA VAL A 95 7.40 6.14 -2.06
C VAL A 95 6.25 6.12 -1.07
N ALA A 96 5.14 5.51 -1.47
CA ALA A 96 3.97 5.30 -0.64
C ALA A 96 4.37 4.35 0.49
N GLU A 97 4.98 4.89 1.53
CA GLU A 97 5.34 4.12 2.70
C GLU A 97 4.05 3.59 3.33
N LEU A 98 3.96 2.27 3.46
CA LEU A 98 2.82 1.62 4.07
C LEU A 98 2.67 2.17 5.51
N ARG A 99 1.63 2.96 5.75
CA ARG A 99 1.31 3.45 7.09
C ARG A 99 0.68 2.31 7.88
N TYR A 100 1.46 1.65 8.72
CA TYR A 100 0.98 0.63 9.65
C TYR A 100 1.60 0.80 11.04
N ASP A 101 0.86 0.36 12.06
CA ASP A 101 1.34 0.36 13.43
C ASP A 101 2.30 -0.81 13.64
N ARG A 102 3.59 -0.50 13.74
CA ARG A 102 4.66 -1.49 13.93
C ARG A 102 4.49 -2.30 15.22
N GLN A 103 3.94 -1.70 16.28
CA GLN A 103 3.73 -2.42 17.54
C GLN A 103 2.60 -3.43 17.44
N LYS A 104 1.52 -3.09 16.73
CA LYS A 104 0.45 -4.06 16.44
C LYS A 104 0.96 -5.18 15.55
N PHE A 105 1.76 -4.88 14.54
CA PHE A 105 2.38 -5.89 13.68
C PHE A 105 3.28 -6.85 14.46
N ALA A 106 4.08 -6.34 15.41
CA ALA A 106 4.93 -7.16 16.26
C ALA A 106 4.13 -8.13 17.16
N LYS A 107 2.88 -7.81 17.49
CA LYS A 107 1.99 -8.67 18.30
C LYS A 107 1.24 -9.72 17.47
N LEU A 108 1.24 -9.63 16.14
CA LEU A 108 0.55 -10.58 15.28
C LEU A 108 1.20 -11.97 15.34
N SER A 109 0.36 -13.00 15.22
CA SER A 109 0.78 -14.39 15.08
C SER A 109 1.55 -14.62 13.77
N LEU A 110 2.37 -15.68 13.72
CA LEU A 110 3.09 -16.04 12.49
C LEU A 110 2.13 -16.29 11.31
N ALA A 111 0.97 -16.89 11.58
CA ALA A 111 -0.06 -17.16 10.57
C ALA A 111 -0.66 -15.86 9.99
N ASP A 112 -0.91 -14.85 10.81
CA ASP A 112 -1.49 -13.59 10.33
C ASP A 112 -0.46 -12.74 9.57
N ARG A 113 0.81 -12.82 9.95
CA ARG A 113 1.90 -12.20 9.19
C ARG A 113 2.01 -12.81 7.79
N ALA A 114 1.94 -14.14 7.67
CA ALA A 114 1.99 -14.83 6.38
C ALA A 114 0.82 -14.43 5.46
N LYS A 115 -0.38 -14.18 6.01
CA LYS A 115 -1.52 -13.67 5.24
C LYS A 115 -1.27 -12.27 4.68
N ILE A 116 -0.69 -11.39 5.49
CA ILE A 116 -0.36 -10.02 5.06
C ILE A 116 0.69 -10.07 3.94
N GLU A 117 1.72 -10.89 4.09
CA GLU A 117 2.75 -11.10 3.07
C GLU A 117 2.16 -11.65 1.76
N SER A 118 1.37 -12.72 1.86
CA SER A 118 0.68 -13.32 0.70
C SER A 118 -0.23 -12.31 -0.02
N PHE A 119 -0.88 -11.41 0.73
CA PHE A 119 -1.72 -10.38 0.14
C PHE A 119 -0.91 -9.31 -0.59
N ILE A 120 0.22 -8.86 -0.02
CA ILE A 120 1.12 -7.90 -0.67
C ILE A 120 1.71 -8.49 -1.96
N GLU A 121 2.14 -9.76 -1.92
CA GLU A 121 2.63 -10.45 -3.11
C GLU A 121 1.52 -10.56 -4.18
N PHE A 122 0.31 -10.93 -3.76
CA PHE A 122 -0.85 -11.03 -4.64
C PHE A 122 -1.19 -9.68 -5.30
N THR A 123 -1.14 -8.57 -4.57
CA THR A 123 -1.44 -7.25 -5.14
C THR A 123 -0.40 -6.81 -6.16
N PHE A 124 0.89 -7.16 -5.98
CA PHE A 124 1.92 -6.91 -6.99
C PHE A 124 1.66 -7.70 -8.27
N VAL A 125 1.40 -9.01 -8.16
CA VAL A 125 1.08 -9.87 -9.32
C VAL A 125 -0.21 -9.44 -10.02
N SER A 126 -1.19 -8.93 -9.27
CA SER A 126 -2.46 -8.45 -9.82
C SER A 126 -2.29 -7.12 -10.55
N GLN A 127 -1.43 -6.22 -10.08
CA GLN A 127 -1.14 -4.94 -10.74
C GLN A 127 -0.42 -5.14 -12.09
N ASP A 128 0.55 -6.05 -12.15
CA ASP A 128 1.28 -6.36 -13.39
C ASP A 128 0.36 -6.94 -14.48
N LYS A 129 -0.66 -7.69 -14.09
CA LYS A 129 -1.67 -8.27 -14.99
C LYS A 129 -2.80 -7.31 -15.35
N ASN A 130 -3.04 -6.27 -14.56
CA ASN A 130 -4.11 -5.29 -14.75
C ASN A 130 -3.81 -4.16 -15.75
N SER A 131 -2.78 -4.28 -16.60
CA SER A 131 -2.70 -3.47 -17.82
C SER A 131 -3.84 -3.77 -18.82
N VAL A 132 -4.68 -4.77 -18.53
CA VAL A 132 -5.94 -5.03 -19.24
C VAL A 132 -7.06 -5.37 -18.23
N SER A 133 -8.01 -4.44 -18.08
CA SER A 133 -9.40 -4.55 -17.62
C SER A 133 -9.75 -5.08 -16.21
N ASP A 134 -10.30 -4.16 -15.40
CA ASP A 134 -11.46 -4.27 -14.50
C ASP A 134 -11.92 -5.64 -13.98
N ALA A 135 -11.62 -5.90 -12.69
CA ALA A 135 -12.56 -6.22 -11.60
C ALA A 135 -11.93 -7.20 -10.58
N PRO A 136 -11.94 -6.89 -9.26
CA PRO A 136 -11.42 -7.79 -8.25
C PRO A 136 -12.48 -8.85 -7.91
N PHE A 137 -12.07 -10.13 -7.94
CA PHE A 137 -12.83 -11.33 -7.56
C PHE A 137 -13.91 -11.81 -8.54
N LYS A 138 -13.50 -12.46 -9.64
CA LYS A 138 -14.32 -13.50 -10.29
C LYS A 138 -13.74 -14.89 -10.02
N TYR A 139 -14.17 -15.52 -8.93
CA TYR A 139 -14.25 -16.98 -8.91
C TYR A 139 -15.48 -17.38 -9.72
N SER A 140 -15.32 -17.49 -11.03
CA SER A 140 -16.29 -18.18 -11.88
C SER A 140 -15.55 -19.28 -12.63
N GLU A 141 -14.98 -20.22 -11.87
CA GLU A 141 -14.64 -21.52 -12.43
C GLU A 141 -15.96 -22.29 -12.55
N ALA A 142 -16.60 -22.17 -13.71
CA ALA A 142 -17.71 -23.03 -14.06
C ALA A 142 -17.15 -24.45 -14.23
N MET A 143 -17.22 -25.25 -13.16
CA MET A 143 -16.92 -26.67 -13.24
C MET A 143 -17.83 -27.27 -14.31
N LYS A 144 -17.24 -27.74 -15.41
CA LYS A 144 -18.01 -28.44 -16.44
C LYS A 144 -18.64 -29.67 -15.79
N PRO A 145 -19.95 -29.89 -15.93
CA PRO A 145 -20.60 -31.06 -15.35
C PRO A 145 -19.89 -32.32 -15.87
N THR A 146 -19.63 -33.25 -14.96
CA THR A 146 -19.07 -34.55 -15.36
C THR A 146 -20.08 -35.27 -16.27
N PRO A 147 -19.63 -36.13 -17.21
CA PRO A 147 -20.52 -36.79 -18.17
C PRO A 147 -21.65 -37.57 -17.49
N ALA A 148 -21.39 -38.15 -16.31
CA ALA A 148 -22.42 -38.81 -15.50
C ALA A 148 -23.50 -37.84 -14.97
N GLN A 149 -23.13 -36.61 -14.64
CA GLN A 149 -24.05 -35.57 -14.19
C GLN A 149 -24.89 -35.04 -15.37
N GLU A 150 -24.30 -34.90 -16.56
CA GLU A 150 -25.04 -34.50 -17.76
C GLU A 150 -26.12 -35.52 -18.13
N GLU A 151 -25.80 -36.81 -18.09
CA GLU A 151 -26.78 -37.88 -18.36
C GLU A 151 -27.92 -37.90 -17.34
N MET A 152 -27.59 -37.68 -16.06
CA MET A 152 -28.61 -37.62 -15.01
C MET A 152 -29.54 -36.42 -15.22
N VAL A 153 -29.01 -35.24 -15.55
CA VAL A 153 -29.81 -34.05 -15.83
C VAL A 153 -30.72 -34.26 -17.04
N LYS A 154 -30.20 -34.85 -18.13
CA LYS A 154 -31.03 -35.19 -19.31
C LYS A 154 -32.16 -36.14 -18.95
N ARG A 155 -31.88 -37.17 -18.13
CA ARG A 155 -32.89 -38.14 -17.69
C ARG A 155 -33.95 -37.50 -16.80
N VAL A 156 -33.58 -36.58 -15.91
CA VAL A 156 -34.52 -35.88 -15.02
C VAL A 156 -35.37 -34.88 -15.80
N ALA A 157 -34.78 -34.15 -16.74
CA ALA A 157 -35.47 -33.17 -17.56
C ALA A 157 -36.53 -33.78 -18.50
N GLN A 158 -36.34 -35.04 -18.90
CA GLN A 158 -37.29 -35.80 -19.73
C GLN A 158 -38.39 -36.49 -18.93
N ARG A 159 -38.41 -36.39 -17.59
CA ARG A 159 -39.51 -36.95 -16.79
C ARG A 159 -40.72 -36.04 -16.92
N ASP A 160 -41.85 -36.62 -17.28
CA ASP A 160 -43.14 -35.95 -17.17
C ASP A 160 -43.35 -35.47 -15.74
N LEU A 161 -43.65 -34.17 -15.59
CA LEU A 161 -43.87 -33.51 -14.31
C LEU A 161 -45.13 -34.09 -13.64
N SER A 162 -44.97 -35.20 -12.92
CA SER A 162 -46.03 -35.76 -12.10
C SER A 162 -45.96 -35.16 -10.69
N ASN A 163 -47.09 -34.68 -10.18
CA ASN A 163 -47.21 -34.12 -8.82
C ASN A 163 -47.07 -35.17 -7.69
N LYS A 164 -46.47 -36.32 -7.96
CA LYS A 164 -46.47 -37.51 -7.08
C LYS A 164 -45.39 -37.48 -5.99
N THR A 165 -44.57 -36.43 -5.93
CA THR A 165 -43.51 -36.26 -4.92
C THR A 165 -43.76 -35.12 -3.93
N LEU A 166 -44.95 -34.52 -3.96
CA LEU A 166 -45.41 -33.52 -2.97
C LEU A 166 -46.64 -34.02 -2.19
N SER A 167 -46.65 -35.30 -1.80
CA SER A 167 -47.50 -35.78 -0.71
C SER A 167 -46.59 -36.35 0.38
N ILE A 168 -46.11 -35.47 1.26
CA ILE A 168 -45.64 -35.85 2.59
C ILE A 168 -46.92 -35.99 3.42
N ASP A 169 -47.71 -37.02 3.14
CA ASP A 169 -48.78 -37.45 4.03
C ASP A 169 -48.67 -38.96 4.16
N GLU A 170 -48.67 -39.39 5.41
CA GLU A 170 -48.44 -40.74 5.88
C GLU A 170 -49.43 -41.74 5.29
N ASP A 171 -48.93 -42.90 4.87
CA ASP A 171 -49.43 -44.16 5.43
C ASP A 171 -48.49 -45.32 5.06
N GLN A 172 -47.76 -45.82 6.06
CA GLN A 172 -47.11 -47.12 5.95
C GLN A 172 -48.18 -48.21 6.12
N THR A 173 -48.69 -48.80 5.04
CA THR A 173 -49.12 -50.21 5.05
C THR A 173 -49.35 -50.74 3.63
N LYS A 174 -48.54 -51.74 3.23
CA LYS A 174 -48.93 -53.05 2.65
C LYS A 174 -47.76 -53.65 1.85
N PRO A 175 -47.34 -54.90 2.14
CA PRO A 175 -46.36 -55.60 1.32
C PRO A 175 -47.06 -56.26 0.12
N HIS A 176 -46.71 -55.88 -1.11
CA HIS A 176 -47.14 -56.63 -2.30
C HIS A 176 -46.14 -57.73 -2.62
N GLY A 177 -46.60 -58.98 -2.49
CA GLY A 177 -45.86 -60.20 -2.80
C GLY A 177 -45.64 -60.40 -4.30
N GLY A 178 -44.43 -60.83 -4.65
CA GLY A 178 -44.01 -61.21 -6.00
C GLY A 178 -43.64 -62.70 -6.09
N ARG A 179 -44.39 -63.41 -6.92
CA ARG A 179 -44.32 -64.83 -7.32
C ARG A 179 -42.91 -65.21 -7.81
N ARG A 180 -42.22 -66.16 -7.15
CA ARG A 180 -40.97 -66.74 -7.67
C ARG A 180 -41.28 -67.89 -8.64
N GLY A 181 -40.76 -67.74 -9.86
CA GLY A 181 -40.89 -68.71 -10.94
C GLY A 181 -40.14 -70.02 -10.66
N ARG A 182 -40.71 -71.11 -11.17
CA ARG A 182 -40.22 -72.48 -11.11
C ARG A 182 -39.35 -72.74 -12.34
N ARG A 183 -38.09 -73.15 -12.14
CA ARG A 183 -37.32 -74.01 -13.04
C ARG A 183 -36.20 -74.65 -12.24
#